data_AF-A0A402ABK1-F1
#
_entry.id   AF-A0A402ABK1-F1
#
_cell.length_a   1.000
_cell.length_b   1.000
_cell.length_c   1.000
_cell.angle_alpha   90.00
_cell.angle_beta   90.00
_cell.angle_gamma   90.00
#
_symmetry.space_group_name_H-M   'P 1'
#
loop_
_entity.id
_entity.type
_entity.pdbx_description
1 polymer ?
#
loop_
_entity_poly.entity_id
_entity_poly.type
_entity_poly.pdbx_seq_one_letter_code
_entity_poly.pdbx_strand_id
1 'polypeptide(L)'
;MHAHDIHVREVAGKLEADFDVEVHADMDLEQAHEIATLLEQALLQNNKQLRRVTTHLEAPEEKIVQRLDVTEHYPEMTEKMCRIADGIAGVGSAHDIHLYRPNKLIAEVGVMVQKGHPN
;
A
#
# COMPACT_ATOMS: atom_id res chain seq x y z
N MET A 1 -9.99 -7.73 -3.28
CA MET A 1 -8.83 -7.06 -3.90
C MET A 1 -9.32 -6.13 -5.00
N HIS A 2 -8.65 -5.00 -5.21
CA HIS A 2 -8.91 -4.07 -6.30
C HIS A 2 -7.59 -3.74 -6.99
N ALA A 3 -7.52 -3.93 -8.31
CA ALA A 3 -6.31 -3.66 -9.09
C ALA A 3 -6.49 -2.34 -9.84
N HIS A 4 -5.51 -1.45 -9.74
CA HIS A 4 -5.52 -0.14 -10.39
C HIS A 4 -4.09 0.25 -10.84
N ASP A 5 -3.98 1.44 -11.45
CA ASP A 5 -2.74 2.00 -12.00
C ASP A 5 -1.89 1.03 -12.86
N ILE A 6 -2.58 0.30 -13.74
CA ILE A 6 -1.97 -0.76 -14.53
C ILE A 6 -1.15 -0.18 -15.67
N HIS A 7 0.16 -0.37 -15.61
CA HIS A 7 1.11 0.12 -16.59
C HIS A 7 1.73 -1.02 -17.38
N VAL A 8 1.57 -1.01 -18.71
CA VAL A 8 2.21 -1.98 -19.61
C VAL A 8 3.23 -1.28 -20.48
N ARG A 9 4.45 -1.79 -20.51
CA ARG A 9 5.56 -1.27 -21.33
C ARG A 9 6.22 -2.37 -22.13
N GLU A 10 6.81 -2.00 -23.25
CA GLU A 10 7.69 -2.89 -24.00
C GLU A 10 9.14 -2.72 -23.55
N VAL A 11 9.80 -3.83 -23.22
CA VAL A 11 11.21 -3.90 -22.85
C VAL A 11 11.86 -5.02 -23.64
N ALA A 12 12.80 -4.66 -24.53
CA ALA A 12 13.53 -5.59 -25.38
C ALA A 12 12.62 -6.55 -26.19
N GLY A 13 11.55 -6.01 -26.82
CA GLY A 13 10.64 -6.79 -27.66
C GLY A 13 9.63 -7.65 -26.90
N LYS A 14 9.49 -7.43 -25.58
CA LYS A 14 8.55 -8.16 -24.71
C LYS A 14 7.79 -7.20 -23.82
N LEU A 15 6.55 -7.54 -23.48
CA LEU A 15 5.75 -6.72 -22.58
C LEU A 15 6.10 -7.01 -21.12
N GLU A 16 6.12 -5.97 -20.31
CA GLU A 16 6.13 -6.03 -18.84
C GLU A 16 4.96 -5.21 -18.32
N ALA A 17 4.29 -5.71 -17.29
CA ALA A 17 3.18 -5.01 -16.65
C ALA A 17 3.46 -4.79 -15.16
N ASP A 18 3.12 -3.61 -14.66
CA ASP A 18 3.11 -3.30 -13.23
C ASP A 18 1.66 -3.00 -12.81
N PHE A 19 1.28 -3.46 -11.62
CA PHE A 19 -0.06 -3.37 -11.05
C PHE A 19 0.04 -2.89 -9.61
N ASP A 20 -0.84 -1.97 -9.22
CA ASP A 20 -1.09 -1.67 -7.82
C ASP A 20 -2.37 -2.40 -7.40
N VAL A 21 -2.30 -3.15 -6.28
CA VAL A 21 -3.38 -4.01 -5.81
C VAL A 21 -3.70 -3.74 -4.35
N GLU A 22 -4.88 -3.17 -4.12
CA GLU A 22 -5.46 -3.01 -2.80
C GLU A 22 -5.99 -4.36 -2.29
N VAL A 23 -5.52 -4.77 -1.12
CA VAL A 23 -5.99 -5.97 -0.41
C VAL A 23 -6.82 -5.60 0.81
N HIS A 24 -7.65 -6.51 1.31
CA HIS A 24 -8.48 -6.17 2.48
C HIS A 24 -7.63 -5.92 3.73
N ALA A 25 -8.09 -5.01 4.60
CA ALA A 25 -7.37 -4.63 5.82
C ALA A 25 -7.24 -5.75 6.87
N ASP A 26 -8.01 -6.82 6.74
CA ASP A 26 -7.96 -8.01 7.60
C ASP A 26 -7.08 -9.14 7.03
N MET A 27 -6.56 -8.99 5.80
CA MET A 27 -5.59 -9.93 5.22
C MET A 27 -4.23 -9.73 5.87
N ASP A 28 -3.59 -10.84 6.24
CA ASP A 28 -2.17 -10.80 6.58
C ASP A 28 -1.29 -10.73 5.32
N LEU A 29 0.00 -10.50 5.53
CA LEU A 29 0.97 -10.34 4.45
C LEU A 29 1.11 -11.61 3.59
N GLU A 30 0.99 -12.80 4.19
CA GLU A 30 1.11 -14.08 3.48
C GLU A 30 -0.07 -14.26 2.52
N GLN A 31 -1.30 -14.06 3.00
CA GLN A 31 -2.52 -14.11 2.19
C GLN A 31 -2.50 -13.09 1.05
N ALA A 32 -2.04 -11.87 1.31
CA ALA A 32 -1.91 -10.84 0.30
C ALA A 32 -0.91 -11.26 -0.80
N HIS A 33 0.23 -11.83 -0.42
CA HIS A 33 1.23 -12.34 -1.37
C HIS A 33 0.71 -13.53 -2.18
N GLU A 34 -0.06 -14.44 -1.59
CA GLU A 34 -0.65 -15.57 -2.31
C GLU A 34 -1.56 -15.09 -3.44
N ILE A 35 -2.44 -14.13 -3.16
CA ILE A 35 -3.37 -13.58 -4.14
C ILE A 35 -2.63 -12.82 -5.25
N ALA A 36 -1.63 -12.00 -4.90
CA ALA A 36 -0.79 -11.33 -5.90
C ALA A 36 -0.06 -12.33 -6.80
N THR A 37 0.50 -13.39 -6.22
CA THR A 37 1.18 -14.45 -6.98
C THR A 37 0.25 -15.15 -7.97
N LEU A 38 -0.98 -15.45 -7.54
CA LEU A 38 -2.00 -16.05 -8.41
C LEU A 38 -2.37 -15.12 -9.57
N LEU A 39 -2.51 -13.81 -9.31
CA LEU A 39 -2.77 -12.81 -10.35
C LEU A 39 -1.64 -12.77 -11.39
N GLU A 40 -0.39 -12.65 -10.96
CA GLU A 40 0.77 -12.60 -11.85
C GLU A 40 0.88 -13.86 -12.72
N GLN A 41 0.73 -15.03 -12.11
CA GLN A 41 0.77 -16.31 -12.83
C GLN A 41 -0.36 -16.42 -13.86
N ALA A 42 -1.59 -16.05 -13.50
CA ALA A 42 -2.73 -16.08 -14.40
C ALA A 42 -2.51 -15.17 -15.62
N LEU A 43 -1.97 -13.96 -15.41
CA LEU A 43 -1.68 -13.02 -16.49
C LEU A 43 -0.60 -13.55 -17.44
N LEU A 44 0.49 -14.10 -16.89
CA LEU A 44 1.59 -14.66 -17.68
C LEU A 44 1.14 -15.89 -18.48
N GLN A 45 0.32 -16.77 -17.89
CA GLN A 45 -0.20 -17.96 -18.57
C GLN A 45 -1.13 -17.60 -19.74
N ASN A 46 -1.90 -16.52 -19.62
CA ASN A 46 -2.86 -16.11 -20.64
C ASN A 46 -2.27 -15.16 -21.71
N ASN A 47 -1.05 -14.65 -21.52
CA ASN A 47 -0.43 -13.73 -22.47
C ASN A 47 1.05 -14.05 -22.74
N LYS A 48 1.33 -14.75 -23.85
CA LYS A 48 2.70 -15.13 -24.27
C LYS A 48 3.62 -13.96 -24.64
N GLN A 49 3.07 -12.76 -24.86
CA GLN A 49 3.86 -11.55 -25.12
C GLN A 49 4.36 -10.92 -23.82
N LEU A 50 3.66 -11.19 -22.71
CA LEU A 50 4.01 -10.73 -21.39
C LEU A 50 5.14 -11.58 -20.82
N ARG A 51 6.27 -10.93 -20.52
CA ARG A 51 7.46 -11.57 -19.95
C ARG A 51 7.47 -11.48 -18.43
N ARG A 52 6.91 -10.41 -17.87
CA ARG A 52 6.94 -10.12 -16.44
C ARG A 52 5.69 -9.37 -16.02
N VAL A 53 5.20 -9.69 -14.84
CA VAL A 53 4.22 -8.90 -14.10
C VAL A 53 4.83 -8.59 -12.75
N THR A 54 4.68 -7.35 -12.28
CA THR A 54 5.05 -6.92 -10.94
C THR A 54 3.80 -6.40 -10.25
N THR A 55 3.55 -6.83 -9.03
CA THR A 55 2.44 -6.33 -8.22
C THR A 55 2.96 -5.58 -7.00
N HIS A 56 2.48 -4.37 -6.77
CA HIS A 56 2.60 -3.67 -5.50
C HIS A 56 1.34 -3.90 -4.67
N LEU A 57 1.52 -4.28 -3.41
CA LEU A 57 0.41 -4.47 -2.47
C LEU A 57 0.14 -3.17 -1.74
N GLU A 58 -1.12 -2.75 -1.76
CA GLU A 58 -1.57 -1.53 -1.12
C GLU A 58 -2.63 -1.81 -0.05
N ALA A 59 -2.67 -0.94 0.96
CA ALA A 59 -3.78 -0.90 1.88
C ALA A 59 -5.00 -0.27 1.17
N PRO A 60 -6.25 -0.62 1.56
CA PRO A 60 -7.42 0.02 1.00
C PRO A 60 -7.39 1.54 1.21
N GLU A 61 -7.89 2.29 0.23
CA GLU A 61 -8.17 3.70 0.44
C GLU A 61 -9.29 3.87 1.49
N GLU A 62 -8.93 4.06 2.76
CA GLU A 62 -9.88 4.57 3.74
C GLU A 62 -10.18 6.05 3.42
N LYS A 63 -11.47 6.39 3.31
CA LYS A 63 -12.01 7.76 3.10
C LYS A 63 -11.05 8.82 3.61
N ILE A 64 -10.56 9.70 2.73
CA ILE A 64 -9.55 10.74 2.99
C ILE A 64 -9.77 11.39 4.37
N VAL A 65 -9.10 10.86 5.39
CA VAL A 65 -8.99 11.50 6.69
C VAL A 65 -7.80 12.41 6.56
N GLN A 66 -7.98 13.73 6.67
CA GLN A 66 -6.84 14.64 6.73
C GLN A 66 -5.95 14.25 7.91
N ARG A 67 -4.70 13.89 7.59
CA ARG A 67 -3.68 13.52 8.57
C ARG A 67 -2.69 14.67 8.73
N LEU A 68 -2.26 14.91 9.96
CA LEU A 68 -1.14 15.80 10.24
C LEU A 68 0.13 14.94 10.31
N ASP A 69 1.15 15.31 9.53
CA ASP A 69 2.50 14.78 9.73
C ASP A 69 3.03 15.32 11.06
N VAL A 70 3.32 14.39 11.96
CA VAL A 70 3.81 14.66 13.32
C VAL A 70 5.18 14.02 13.55
N THR A 71 5.87 13.60 12.49
CA THR A 71 7.14 12.84 12.56
C THR A 71 8.17 13.49 13.46
N GLU A 72 8.34 14.81 13.37
CA GLU A 72 9.29 15.58 14.19
C GLU A 72 9.03 15.47 15.70
N HIS A 73 7.81 15.13 16.11
CA HIS A 73 7.44 14.94 17.52
C HIS A 73 7.79 13.55 18.07
N TYR A 74 8.25 12.62 17.22
CA TYR A 74 8.51 11.22 17.59
C TYR A 74 9.92 10.72 17.17
N PRO A 75 11.01 11.45 17.49
CA PRO A 75 12.36 11.09 17.06
C PRO A 75 12.79 9.68 17.53
N GLU A 76 12.50 9.32 18.77
CA GLU A 76 12.83 7.99 19.31
C GLU A 76 12.10 6.85 18.58
N MET A 77 10.86 7.09 18.14
CA MET A 77 10.08 6.10 17.39
C MET A 77 10.66 5.91 16.00
N THR A 78 10.97 7.00 15.31
CA THR A 78 11.62 6.99 13.99
C THR A 78 12.96 6.24 14.05
N GLU A 79 13.83 6.58 15.00
CA GLU A 79 15.11 5.88 15.17
C GLU A 79 14.94 4.39 15.49
N LYS A 80 13.93 4.03 16.29
CA LYS A 80 13.64 2.62 16.58
C LYS A 80 13.19 1.88 15.32
N MET A 81 12.31 2.47 14.53
CA MET A 81 11.83 1.86 13.28
C MET A 81 12.97 1.71 12.27
N CYS A 82 13.81 2.74 12.09
CA CYS A 82 15.02 2.65 11.26
C CYS A 82 15.92 1.48 11.68
N ARG A 83 16.23 1.36 12.98
CA ARG A 83 17.09 0.28 13.48
C ARG A 83 16.52 -1.11 13.22
N ILE A 84 15.20 -1.29 13.36
CA ILE A 84 14.55 -2.58 13.09
C ILE A 84 14.63 -2.90 11.60
N ALA A 85 14.27 -1.93 10.75
CA ALA A 85 14.33 -2.10 9.30
C ALA A 85 15.75 -2.39 8.82
N ASP A 86 16.74 -1.62 9.27
CA ASP A 86 18.15 -1.83 8.93
C ASP A 86 18.68 -3.20 9.41
N GLY A 87 18.18 -3.70 10.55
CA GLY A 87 18.51 -5.03 11.05
C GLY A 87 17.98 -6.18 10.19
N ILE A 88 16.96 -5.93 9.36
CA ILE A 88 16.29 -6.94 8.51
C ILE A 88 16.69 -6.78 7.04
N ALA A 89 16.61 -5.55 6.52
CA ALA A 89 16.80 -5.21 5.11
C ALA A 89 18.21 -4.64 4.80
N GLY A 90 19.06 -4.46 5.81
CA GLY A 90 20.43 -3.97 5.67
C GLY A 90 20.59 -2.50 6.06
N VAL A 91 21.80 -2.11 6.49
CA VAL A 91 22.09 -0.76 7.00
C VAL A 91 21.83 0.29 5.92
N GLY A 92 21.06 1.33 6.27
CA GLY A 92 20.69 2.42 5.37
C GLY A 92 19.53 2.09 4.42
N SER A 93 18.80 1.00 4.66
CA SER A 93 17.64 0.62 3.85
C SER A 93 16.40 1.42 4.23
N ALA A 94 16.28 1.82 5.50
CA ALA A 94 15.16 2.61 5.98
C ALA A 94 15.28 4.08 5.52
N HIS A 95 14.29 4.55 4.78
CA HIS A 95 14.13 5.94 4.35
C HIS A 95 12.65 6.34 4.41
N ASP A 96 12.37 7.65 4.45
CA ASP A 96 11.01 8.23 4.36
C ASP A 96 10.01 7.71 5.41
N ILE A 97 10.42 7.68 6.68
CA ILE A 97 9.52 7.33 7.78
C ILE A 97 8.65 8.54 8.13
N HIS A 98 7.34 8.38 7.97
CA HIS A 98 6.35 9.37 8.34
C HIS A 98 5.40 8.85 9.40
N LEU A 99 5.16 9.66 10.43
CA LEU A 99 4.13 9.42 11.44
C LEU A 99 2.99 10.40 11.23
N TYR A 100 1.80 9.83 11.09
CA TYR A 100 0.59 10.58 10.86
C TYR A 100 -0.37 10.45 12.04
N ARG A 101 -1.05 11.54 12.37
CA ARG A 101 -2.15 11.54 13.35
C ARG A 101 -3.43 12.10 12.71
N PRO A 102 -4.62 11.56 13.04
CA PRO A 102 -5.87 12.17 12.63
C PRO A 102 -5.96 13.61 13.10
N ASN A 103 -6.38 14.53 12.22
CA ASN A 103 -6.67 15.90 12.63
C ASN A 103 -7.95 15.93 13.49
N LYS A 104 -7.79 16.20 14.79
CA LYS A 104 -8.89 16.21 15.77
C LYS A 104 -10.02 17.17 15.41
N LEU A 105 -9.74 18.29 14.73
CA LEU A 105 -10.74 19.27 14.32
C LEU A 105 -11.79 18.72 13.33
N ILE A 106 -11.47 17.65 12.60
CA ILE A 106 -12.36 17.07 11.57
C ILE A 106 -12.84 15.67 11.96
N ALA A 107 -12.11 14.95 12.83
CA ALA A 107 -12.53 13.66 13.36
C ALA A 107 -13.93 13.72 14.02
N GLU A 108 -14.29 14.85 14.64
CA GLU A 108 -15.61 15.08 15.22
C GLU A 108 -16.69 15.35 14.15
N VAL A 109 -16.33 16.01 13.03
CA VAL A 109 -17.24 16.32 11.91
C VAL A 109 -17.60 15.05 11.13
N GLY A 110 -16.62 14.16 10.89
CA GLY A 110 -16.86 12.88 10.20
C GLY A 110 -17.76 11.91 10.97
N VAL A 111 -17.76 11.99 12.30
CA VAL A 111 -18.64 11.20 13.19
C VAL A 111 -20.09 11.73 13.15
N MET A 112 -20.30 13.04 12.96
CA MET A 112 -21.65 13.61 12.86
C MET A 112 -22.35 13.26 11.56
N VAL A 113 -21.64 13.19 10.42
CA VAL A 113 -22.24 12.87 9.11
C VAL A 113 -22.76 11.43 9.04
N GLN A 114 -22.15 10.48 9.75
CA GLN A 114 -22.59 9.08 9.76
C GLN A 114 -23.83 8.80 10.63
N LYS A 115 -24.27 9.75 11.47
CA LYS A 115 -25.43 9.57 12.37
C LYS A 115 -26.75 10.11 11.81
N GLY A 116 -26.80 10.52 10.54
CA GLY A 116 -27.99 11.11 9.93
C GLY A 116 -28.57 10.28 8.78
N HIS A 117 -29.28 9.21 9.08
CA HIS A 117 -30.34 8.65 8.23
C HIS A 117 -31.50 8.22 9.14
N PRO A 118 -32.54 9.05 9.32
CA PRO A 118 -33.83 8.57 9.81
C PRO A 118 -34.61 7.91 8.67
N ASN A 119 -35.33 6.85 9.06
CA ASN A 119 -36.19 5.97 8.28
C ASN A 119 -37.43 6.69 7.71
#